data_AF-A0A349UR72-F1
#
_entry.id   AF-A0A349UR72-F1
#
_cell.length_a   1.000
_cell.length_b   1.000
_cell.length_c   1.000
_cell.angle_alpha   90.00
_cell.angle_beta   90.00
_cell.angle_gamma   90.00
#
_symmetry.space_group_name_H-M   'P 1'
#
loop_
_entity.id
_entity.type
_entity.pdbx_description
1 polymer ?
#
loop_
_entity_poly.entity_id
_entity_poly.type
_entity_poly.pdbx_seq_one_letter_code
_entity_poly.pdbx_strand_id
1 'polypeptide(L)'
;MSKRAMFLTVGVVLASVTAAQWAQTDEPGARRAMRESRAERREGPGNGPGAQAVTSEQETKALAALKKYRPLYHQRLMTLKASNPGIYRRYLAWVWQWYQDIENMPEKVRQAVSAKQDAEVRIGQILREYRDSSSDSERAELKSKLRAVMAEHFDAEQVEREWRLSQLEDRIKRLRAELKERIERREKIIDVRVAQWLEQEGRPLHRPRPLGPGPVDPE
;
A
#
# COMPACT_ATOMS: atom_id res chain seq x y z
N MET A 1 20.84 53.07 -7.94
CA MET A 1 21.70 53.41 -6.77
C MET A 1 20.85 53.36 -5.51
N SER A 2 21.43 52.87 -4.39
CA SER A 2 20.81 52.67 -3.05
C SER A 2 19.98 51.39 -2.95
N LYS A 3 20.46 50.21 -2.50
CA LYS A 3 21.25 49.81 -1.31
C LYS A 3 20.62 50.25 0.02
N ARG A 4 19.69 49.45 0.54
CA ARG A 4 19.42 49.38 1.99
C ARG A 4 19.39 47.92 2.43
N ALA A 5 20.51 47.52 3.04
CA ALA A 5 20.62 46.35 3.88
C ALA A 5 19.89 46.64 5.19
N MET A 6 19.04 45.73 5.64
CA MET A 6 18.51 45.72 6.99
C MET A 6 18.78 44.34 7.57
N PHE A 7 19.84 44.30 8.36
CA PHE A 7 20.17 43.21 9.26
C PHE A 7 19.13 43.17 10.38
N LEU A 8 18.50 42.02 10.58
CA LEU A 8 17.80 41.69 11.81
C LEU A 8 18.22 40.28 12.23
N THR A 9 19.20 40.29 13.12
CA THR A 9 19.73 39.19 13.91
C THR A 9 18.68 38.77 14.94
N VAL A 10 18.14 37.56 14.78
CA VAL A 10 17.45 36.85 15.87
C VAL A 10 18.24 35.57 16.11
N GLY A 11 18.79 35.48 17.33
CA GLY A 11 19.73 34.47 17.75
C GLY A 11 19.17 33.06 17.70
N VAL A 12 19.86 32.19 16.98
CA VAL A 12 19.74 30.74 17.10
C VAL A 12 20.71 30.33 18.21
N VAL A 13 20.16 29.94 19.36
CA VAL A 13 20.91 29.14 20.35
C VAL A 13 21.13 27.76 19.72
N LEU A 14 22.33 27.53 19.22
CA LEU A 14 22.80 26.20 18.86
C LEU A 14 22.95 25.39 20.15
N ALA A 15 21.97 24.52 20.42
CA ALA A 15 22.22 23.33 21.22
C ALA A 15 23.03 22.36 20.34
N SER A 16 24.34 22.38 20.51
CA SER A 16 25.28 21.40 19.99
C SER A 16 25.02 20.04 20.66
N VAL A 17 24.06 19.30 20.13
CA VAL A 17 23.99 17.85 20.37
C VAL A 17 25.13 17.23 19.56
N THR A 18 26.11 16.74 20.30
CA THR A 18 27.30 16.02 19.83
C THR A 18 26.92 14.85 18.92
N ALA A 19 26.99 15.08 17.61
CA ALA A 19 26.96 14.03 16.58
C ALA A 19 28.33 13.34 16.46
N ALA A 20 28.89 12.89 17.58
CA ALA A 20 30.23 12.31 17.67
C ALA A 20 30.22 11.04 18.54
N GLN A 21 29.38 10.05 18.20
CA GLN A 21 29.52 8.70 18.79
C GLN A 21 28.83 7.60 17.96
N TRP A 22 28.87 7.65 16.63
CA TRP A 22 28.39 6.54 15.77
C TRP A 22 29.31 6.29 14.58
N ALA A 23 30.59 6.62 14.71
CA ALA A 23 31.60 6.21 13.74
C ALA A 23 32.30 4.94 14.24
N GLN A 24 32.23 3.90 13.39
CA GLN A 24 33.14 2.74 13.34
C GLN A 24 33.03 1.68 14.42
N THR A 25 31.94 0.90 14.35
CA THR A 25 32.09 -0.56 14.45
C THR A 25 32.08 -1.14 13.03
N ASP A 26 33.26 -1.25 12.41
CA ASP A 26 33.47 -2.12 11.24
C ASP A 26 33.48 -3.58 11.72
N GLU A 27 32.33 -4.05 12.20
CA GLU A 27 32.08 -5.44 12.53
C GLU A 27 31.81 -6.19 11.20
N PRO A 28 32.69 -7.11 10.75
CA PRO A 28 32.46 -7.89 9.53
C PRO A 28 31.15 -8.72 9.56
N GLY A 29 30.52 -8.89 10.73
CA GLY A 29 29.20 -9.49 10.89
C GLY A 29 28.01 -8.59 10.52
N ALA A 30 28.11 -7.27 10.73
CA ALA A 30 26.97 -6.35 10.53
C ALA A 30 26.58 -6.20 9.05
N ARG A 31 27.57 -6.27 8.13
CA ARG A 31 27.32 -6.27 6.67
C ARG A 31 26.67 -7.57 6.19
N ARG A 32 26.90 -8.71 6.86
CA ARG A 32 26.26 -9.99 6.56
C ARG A 32 24.79 -9.98 7.01
N ALA A 33 24.52 -9.51 8.24
CA ALA A 33 23.16 -9.36 8.75
C ALA A 33 22.31 -8.38 7.93
N MET A 34 22.89 -7.26 7.44
CA MET A 34 22.18 -6.36 6.50
C MET A 34 21.93 -6.98 5.12
N ARG A 35 22.80 -7.88 4.65
CA ARG A 35 22.65 -8.54 3.34
C ARG A 35 21.64 -9.69 3.41
N GLU A 36 21.59 -10.41 4.53
CA GLU A 36 20.57 -11.44 4.82
C GLU A 36 19.19 -10.79 5.05
N SER A 37 19.09 -9.73 5.86
CA SER A 37 17.83 -8.99 6.02
C SER A 37 17.36 -8.24 4.76
N ARG A 38 18.27 -7.89 3.83
CA ARG A 38 17.90 -7.34 2.51
C ARG A 38 17.49 -8.43 1.51
N ALA A 39 17.95 -9.68 1.69
CA ALA A 39 17.46 -10.82 0.93
C ALA A 39 16.04 -11.20 1.37
N GLU A 40 15.75 -11.16 2.68
CA GLU A 40 14.40 -11.39 3.23
C GLU A 40 13.44 -10.22 2.89
N ARG A 41 13.91 -8.96 2.91
CA ARG A 41 13.08 -7.81 2.48
C ARG A 41 12.88 -7.69 0.96
N ARG A 42 13.53 -8.54 0.16
CA ARG A 42 13.23 -8.64 -1.29
C ARG A 42 11.94 -9.43 -1.56
N GLU A 43 11.33 -10.00 -0.53
CA GLU A 43 9.92 -10.41 -0.49
C GLU A 43 8.99 -9.23 -0.17
N GLY A 44 9.18 -8.10 -0.85
CA GLY A 44 8.05 -7.20 -1.07
C GLY A 44 6.95 -7.95 -1.85
N PRO A 45 5.78 -7.35 -2.08
CA PRO A 45 4.79 -7.87 -3.02
C PRO A 45 5.34 -7.75 -4.45
N GLY A 46 6.43 -8.47 -4.73
CA GLY A 46 6.81 -8.87 -6.06
C GLY A 46 5.67 -9.73 -6.55
N ASN A 47 5.20 -9.42 -7.76
CA ASN A 47 4.30 -10.24 -8.53
C ASN A 47 4.82 -11.68 -8.54
N GLY A 48 4.40 -12.46 -7.55
CA GLY A 48 4.76 -13.85 -7.45
C GLY A 48 4.22 -14.58 -8.68
N PRO A 49 4.89 -15.65 -9.12
CA PRO A 49 4.36 -16.57 -10.12
C PRO A 49 3.07 -17.19 -9.55
N GLY A 50 1.93 -16.56 -9.81
CA GLY A 50 0.65 -16.89 -9.17
C GLY A 50 -0.41 -15.80 -9.22
N ALA A 51 -0.09 -14.56 -9.60
CA ALA A 51 -1.12 -13.59 -9.93
C ALA A 51 -1.94 -14.11 -11.12
N GLN A 52 -3.17 -14.56 -10.87
CA GLN A 52 -4.06 -15.05 -11.91
C GLN A 52 -4.20 -13.97 -12.99
N ALA A 53 -4.02 -14.38 -14.25
CA ALA A 53 -4.18 -13.47 -15.36
C ALA A 53 -5.63 -12.96 -15.37
N VAL A 54 -5.79 -11.64 -15.45
CA VAL A 54 -7.11 -11.00 -15.57
C VAL A 54 -7.80 -11.53 -16.84
N THR A 55 -9.01 -12.07 -16.69
CA THR A 55 -9.78 -12.60 -17.82
C THR A 55 -10.33 -11.45 -18.69
N SER A 56 -10.72 -11.74 -19.93
CA SER A 56 -11.28 -10.72 -20.83
C SER A 56 -12.55 -10.06 -20.29
N GLU A 57 -13.37 -10.81 -19.54
CA GLU A 57 -14.57 -10.28 -18.88
C GLU A 57 -14.20 -9.31 -17.75
N GLN A 58 -13.23 -9.69 -16.92
CA GLN A 58 -12.71 -8.86 -15.84
C GLN A 58 -12.06 -7.58 -16.39
N GLU A 59 -11.29 -7.69 -17.48
CA GLU A 59 -10.72 -6.55 -18.21
C GLU A 59 -11.82 -5.56 -18.61
N THR A 60 -12.90 -6.06 -19.21
CA THR A 60 -14.01 -5.23 -19.69
C THR A 60 -14.69 -4.48 -18.54
N LYS A 61 -14.99 -5.16 -17.43
CA LYS A 61 -15.60 -4.54 -16.25
C LYS A 61 -14.69 -3.48 -15.64
N ALA A 62 -13.41 -3.81 -15.48
CA ALA A 62 -12.42 -2.91 -14.89
C ALA A 62 -12.23 -1.65 -15.75
N LEU A 63 -12.14 -1.79 -17.08
CA LEU A 63 -12.02 -0.66 -18.01
C LEU A 63 -13.27 0.21 -18.02
N ALA A 64 -14.47 -0.38 -17.95
CA ALA A 64 -15.71 0.38 -17.87
C ALA A 64 -15.78 1.23 -16.59
N ALA A 65 -15.43 0.65 -15.45
CA ALA A 65 -15.35 1.38 -14.18
C ALA A 65 -14.27 2.47 -14.21
N LEU A 66 -13.10 2.18 -14.80
CA LEU A 66 -12.03 3.15 -14.95
C LEU A 66 -12.45 4.32 -15.85
N LYS A 67 -13.20 4.07 -16.93
CA LYS A 67 -13.75 5.13 -17.78
C LYS A 67 -14.73 6.02 -17.01
N LYS A 68 -15.56 5.44 -16.14
CA LYS A 68 -16.56 6.16 -15.34
C LYS A 68 -15.93 7.03 -14.24
N TYR A 69 -15.03 6.46 -13.45
CA TYR A 69 -14.50 7.11 -12.24
C TYR A 69 -13.10 7.72 -12.41
N ARG A 70 -12.34 7.32 -13.44
CA ARG A 70 -10.93 7.75 -13.66
C ARG A 70 -10.59 7.88 -15.14
N PRO A 71 -11.28 8.74 -15.91
CA PRO A 71 -11.14 8.80 -17.37
C PRO A 71 -9.70 9.05 -17.84
N LEU A 72 -8.90 9.83 -17.11
CA LEU A 72 -7.48 10.07 -17.42
C LEU A 72 -6.63 8.79 -17.29
N TYR A 73 -6.88 7.97 -16.28
CA TYR A 73 -6.20 6.68 -16.13
C TYR A 73 -6.62 5.70 -17.21
N HIS A 74 -7.91 5.69 -17.58
CA HIS A 74 -8.38 4.88 -18.70
C HIS A 74 -7.65 5.24 -20.00
N GLN A 75 -7.54 6.53 -20.33
CA GLN A 75 -6.80 6.97 -21.52
C GLN A 75 -5.34 6.51 -21.50
N ARG A 76 -4.63 6.73 -20.39
CA ARG A 76 -3.22 6.28 -20.23
C ARG A 76 -3.07 4.78 -20.37
N LEU A 77 -4.00 4.02 -19.81
CA LEU A 77 -3.98 2.57 -19.87
C LEU A 77 -4.23 2.06 -21.30
N MET A 78 -5.11 2.73 -22.06
CA MET A 78 -5.32 2.43 -23.48
C MET A 78 -4.11 2.77 -24.35
N THR A 79 -3.39 3.86 -24.05
CA THR A 79 -2.10 4.15 -24.69
C THR A 79 -1.08 3.05 -24.39
N LEU A 80 -1.00 2.60 -23.13
CA LEU A 80 -0.11 1.50 -22.72
C LEU A 80 -0.47 0.17 -23.39
N LYS A 81 -1.75 -0.09 -23.63
CA LYS A 81 -2.21 -1.29 -24.36
C LYS A 81 -1.62 -1.35 -25.76
N ALA A 82 -1.55 -0.21 -26.46
CA ALA A 82 -0.99 -0.12 -27.80
C ALA A 82 0.55 -0.12 -27.82
N SER A 83 1.20 0.57 -26.88
CA SER A 83 2.65 0.76 -26.89
C SER A 83 3.44 -0.35 -26.19
N ASN A 84 2.91 -0.93 -25.10
CA ASN A 84 3.59 -1.96 -24.31
C ASN A 84 2.59 -2.92 -23.64
N PRO A 85 2.15 -3.98 -24.34
CA PRO A 85 1.13 -4.89 -23.84
C PRO A 85 1.58 -5.67 -22.58
N GLY A 86 2.89 -5.90 -22.40
CA GLY A 86 3.41 -6.58 -21.22
C GLY A 86 3.30 -5.74 -19.95
N ILE A 87 3.47 -4.42 -20.06
CA ILE A 87 3.22 -3.48 -18.96
C ILE A 87 1.71 -3.31 -18.75
N TYR A 88 0.93 -3.19 -19.82
CA TYR A 88 -0.53 -3.14 -19.73
C TYR A 88 -1.12 -4.29 -18.90
N ARG A 89 -0.74 -5.55 -19.18
CA ARG A 89 -1.24 -6.71 -18.41
C ARG A 89 -0.89 -6.63 -16.91
N ARG A 90 0.29 -6.13 -16.58
CA ARG A 90 0.69 -5.92 -15.17
C ARG A 90 -0.16 -4.85 -14.48
N TYR A 91 -0.40 -3.72 -15.16
CA TYR A 91 -1.28 -2.69 -14.63
C TYR A 91 -2.73 -3.18 -14.55
N LEU A 92 -3.17 -4.01 -15.48
CA LEU A 92 -4.54 -4.52 -15.49
C LEU A 92 -4.86 -5.35 -14.24
N ALA A 93 -3.92 -6.13 -13.72
CA ALA A 93 -4.09 -6.84 -12.44
C ALA A 93 -4.32 -5.87 -11.27
N TRP A 94 -3.56 -4.78 -11.22
CA TRP A 94 -3.76 -3.72 -10.22
C TRP A 94 -5.11 -3.00 -10.41
N VAL A 95 -5.50 -2.70 -11.65
CA VAL A 95 -6.80 -2.08 -11.97
C VAL A 95 -7.95 -3.02 -11.60
N TRP A 96 -7.79 -4.33 -11.78
CA TRP A 96 -8.78 -5.32 -11.37
C TRP A 96 -8.96 -5.34 -9.85
N GLN A 97 -7.87 -5.36 -9.08
CA GLN A 97 -7.95 -5.27 -7.62
C GLN A 97 -8.64 -3.97 -7.19
N TRP A 98 -8.26 -2.84 -7.80
CA TRP A 98 -8.90 -1.56 -7.56
C TRP A 98 -10.41 -1.58 -7.88
N TYR A 99 -10.80 -2.21 -8.99
CA TYR A 99 -12.21 -2.36 -9.36
C TYR A 99 -12.97 -3.16 -8.30
N GLN A 100 -12.41 -4.28 -7.82
CA GLN A 100 -13.03 -5.07 -6.77
C GLN A 100 -13.19 -4.27 -5.48
N ASP A 101 -12.21 -3.45 -5.12
CA ASP A 101 -12.29 -2.59 -3.94
C ASP A 101 -13.42 -1.56 -4.09
N ILE A 102 -13.52 -0.90 -5.25
CA ILE A 102 -14.56 0.10 -5.54
C ILE A 102 -15.96 -0.50 -5.62
N GLU A 103 -16.12 -1.67 -6.23
CA GLU A 103 -17.43 -2.29 -6.42
C GLU A 103 -18.10 -2.60 -5.07
N ASN A 104 -17.28 -2.94 -4.06
CA ASN A 104 -17.73 -3.21 -2.69
C ASN A 104 -17.95 -1.94 -1.84
N MET A 105 -17.63 -0.75 -2.35
CA MET A 105 -17.86 0.52 -1.65
C MET A 105 -19.28 1.03 -1.87
N PRO A 106 -19.91 1.68 -0.87
CA PRO A 106 -21.13 2.45 -1.08
C PRO A 106 -20.93 3.55 -2.14
N GLU A 107 -21.98 3.91 -2.89
CA GLU A 107 -21.89 4.91 -3.97
C GLU A 107 -21.30 6.26 -3.49
N LYS A 108 -21.71 6.73 -2.30
CA LYS A 108 -21.15 7.94 -1.69
C LYS A 108 -19.63 7.87 -1.51
N VAL A 109 -19.12 6.72 -1.11
CA VAL A 109 -17.69 6.48 -0.90
C VAL A 109 -16.96 6.40 -2.24
N ARG A 110 -17.57 5.75 -3.25
CA ARG A 110 -17.00 5.73 -4.61
C ARG A 110 -16.82 7.13 -5.19
N GLN A 111 -17.83 7.98 -5.03
CA GLN A 111 -17.78 9.37 -5.47
C GLN A 111 -16.71 10.17 -4.73
N ALA A 112 -16.59 9.97 -3.41
CA ALA A 112 -15.54 10.60 -2.61
C ALA A 112 -14.13 10.16 -3.06
N VAL A 113 -13.91 8.86 -3.28
CA VAL A 113 -12.62 8.36 -3.79
C VAL A 113 -12.29 8.95 -5.16
N SER A 114 -13.28 9.08 -6.06
CA SER A 114 -13.11 9.75 -7.35
C SER A 114 -12.73 11.23 -7.18
N ALA A 115 -13.51 11.96 -6.38
CA ALA A 115 -13.32 13.39 -6.14
C ALA A 115 -11.96 13.71 -5.52
N LYS A 116 -11.50 12.87 -4.56
CA LYS A 116 -10.18 12.97 -3.94
C LYS A 116 -9.07 12.93 -4.99
N GLN A 117 -9.16 12.04 -5.97
CA GLN A 117 -8.11 11.89 -6.98
C GLN A 117 -8.16 12.99 -8.04
N ASP A 118 -9.36 13.42 -8.42
CA ASP A 118 -9.52 14.57 -9.29
C ASP A 118 -8.93 15.84 -8.63
N ALA A 119 -9.08 15.96 -7.31
CA ALA A 119 -8.42 17.00 -6.52
C ALA A 119 -6.89 16.86 -6.53
N GLU A 120 -6.34 15.65 -6.35
CA GLU A 120 -4.88 15.41 -6.44
C GLU A 120 -4.28 15.81 -7.79
N VAL A 121 -4.97 15.49 -8.89
CA VAL A 121 -4.55 15.90 -10.24
C VAL A 121 -4.55 17.42 -10.38
N ARG A 122 -5.63 18.10 -9.93
CA ARG A 122 -5.75 19.56 -9.96
C ARG A 122 -4.69 20.23 -9.08
N ILE A 123 -4.44 19.71 -7.88
CA ILE A 123 -3.36 20.19 -6.99
C ILE A 123 -2.02 20.13 -7.73
N GLY A 124 -1.70 19.00 -8.36
CA GLY A 124 -0.46 18.84 -9.12
C GLY A 124 -0.34 19.80 -10.32
N GLN A 125 -1.45 20.16 -10.96
CA GLN A 125 -1.48 21.18 -12.02
C GLN A 125 -1.22 22.58 -11.46
N ILE A 126 -1.98 22.98 -10.43
CA ILE A 126 -1.86 24.30 -9.78
C ILE A 126 -0.44 24.52 -9.23
N LEU A 127 0.18 23.49 -8.64
CA LEU A 127 1.54 23.59 -8.12
C LEU A 127 2.59 23.80 -9.23
N ARG A 128 2.39 23.21 -10.42
CA ARG A 128 3.27 23.48 -11.57
C ARG A 128 3.10 24.92 -12.06
N GLU A 129 1.87 25.35 -12.28
CA GLU A 129 1.56 26.74 -12.67
C GLU A 129 2.12 27.75 -11.68
N TYR A 130 2.00 27.49 -10.38
CA TYR A 130 2.50 28.37 -9.32
C TYR A 130 4.03 28.51 -9.35
N ARG A 131 4.74 27.44 -9.71
CA ARG A 131 6.21 27.45 -9.83
C ARG A 131 6.68 28.19 -11.08
N ASP A 132 5.92 28.08 -12.16
CA ASP A 132 6.28 28.65 -13.45
C ASP A 132 5.85 30.13 -13.56
N SER A 133 4.94 30.59 -12.69
CA SER A 133 4.50 31.98 -12.62
C SER A 133 5.55 32.93 -12.04
N SER A 134 5.76 34.07 -12.72
CA SER A 134 6.65 35.16 -12.29
C SER A 134 5.91 36.35 -11.67
N SER A 135 4.56 36.33 -11.66
CA SER A 135 3.73 37.44 -11.18
C SER A 135 3.22 37.16 -9.77
N ASP A 136 3.49 38.07 -8.83
CA ASP A 136 3.00 37.93 -7.44
C ASP A 136 1.47 37.90 -7.35
N SER A 137 0.77 38.62 -8.23
CA SER A 137 -0.69 38.59 -8.30
C SER A 137 -1.20 37.21 -8.74
N GLU A 138 -0.62 36.64 -9.78
CA GLU A 138 -1.01 35.31 -10.29
C GLU A 138 -0.72 34.22 -9.24
N ARG A 139 0.43 34.31 -8.55
CA ARG A 139 0.77 33.41 -7.45
C ARG A 139 -0.23 33.50 -6.30
N ALA A 140 -0.73 34.70 -5.97
CA ALA A 140 -1.77 34.86 -4.95
C ALA A 140 -3.08 34.18 -5.35
N GLU A 141 -3.50 34.29 -6.62
CA GLU A 141 -4.68 33.62 -7.15
C GLU A 141 -4.53 32.10 -7.14
N LEU A 142 -3.40 31.58 -7.62
CA LEU A 142 -3.09 30.15 -7.62
C LEU A 142 -3.06 29.58 -6.20
N LYS A 143 -2.57 30.34 -5.22
CA LYS A 143 -2.61 29.97 -3.80
C LYS A 143 -4.04 29.88 -3.27
N SER A 144 -4.92 30.79 -3.69
CA SER A 144 -6.34 30.75 -3.36
C SER A 144 -7.03 29.51 -3.95
N LYS A 145 -6.81 29.25 -5.24
CA LYS A 145 -7.30 28.04 -5.92
C LYS A 145 -6.80 26.76 -5.26
N LEU A 146 -5.51 26.70 -4.90
CA LEU A 146 -4.93 25.56 -4.21
C LEU A 146 -5.62 25.28 -2.89
N ARG A 147 -5.92 26.31 -2.08
CA ARG A 147 -6.65 26.15 -0.82
C ARG A 147 -8.05 25.57 -1.04
N ALA A 148 -8.77 26.04 -2.05
CA ALA A 148 -10.10 25.53 -2.37
C ALA A 148 -10.05 24.04 -2.75
N VAL A 149 -9.14 23.64 -3.65
CA VAL A 149 -9.01 22.23 -4.06
C VAL A 149 -8.51 21.34 -2.91
N MET A 150 -7.65 21.87 -2.02
CA MET A 150 -7.23 21.15 -0.80
C MET A 150 -8.40 20.89 0.16
N ALA A 151 -9.36 21.82 0.27
CA ALA A 151 -10.57 21.60 1.06
C ALA A 151 -11.43 20.48 0.45
N GLU A 152 -11.64 20.49 -0.87
CA GLU A 152 -12.35 19.41 -1.57
C GLU A 152 -11.67 18.04 -1.38
N HIS A 153 -10.33 18.00 -1.44
CA HIS A 153 -9.54 16.79 -1.17
C HIS A 153 -9.75 16.28 0.25
N PHE A 154 -9.70 17.19 1.24
CA PHE A 154 -9.89 16.86 2.64
C PHE A 154 -11.28 16.28 2.92
N ASP A 155 -12.34 16.92 2.42
CA ASP A 155 -13.72 16.47 2.62
C ASP A 155 -13.95 15.08 2.01
N ALA A 156 -13.42 14.86 0.80
CA ALA A 156 -13.49 13.57 0.14
C ALA A 156 -12.70 12.48 0.90
N GLU A 157 -11.51 12.82 1.40
CA GLU A 157 -10.72 11.93 2.24
C GLU A 157 -11.42 11.59 3.56
N GLN A 158 -12.12 12.56 4.17
CA GLN A 158 -12.86 12.33 5.39
C GLN A 158 -13.94 11.27 5.20
N VAL A 159 -14.73 11.35 4.11
CA VAL A 159 -15.77 10.35 3.78
C VAL A 159 -15.16 8.95 3.59
N GLU A 160 -14.03 8.85 2.89
CA GLU A 160 -13.31 7.58 2.70
C GLU A 160 -12.86 7.00 4.06
N ARG A 161 -12.28 7.84 4.92
CA ARG A 161 -11.77 7.43 6.24
C ARG A 161 -12.88 6.99 7.19
N GLU A 162 -14.00 7.71 7.22
CA GLU A 162 -15.17 7.34 8.03
C GLU A 162 -15.72 5.96 7.63
N TRP A 163 -15.83 5.69 6.34
CA TRP A 163 -16.24 4.36 5.87
C TRP A 163 -15.21 3.28 6.23
N ARG A 164 -13.92 3.55 6.08
CA ARG A 164 -12.88 2.59 6.45
C ARG A 164 -12.89 2.30 7.96
N LEU A 165 -13.16 3.31 8.78
CA LEU A 165 -13.29 3.15 10.22
C LEU A 165 -14.44 2.21 10.57
N SER A 166 -15.61 2.37 9.95
CA SER A 166 -16.75 1.47 10.22
C SER A 166 -16.47 0.02 9.80
N GLN A 167 -15.77 -0.21 8.68
CA GLN A 167 -15.35 -1.56 8.28
C GLN A 167 -14.40 -2.20 9.30
N LEU A 168 -13.50 -1.42 9.90
CA LEU A 168 -12.59 -1.90 10.95
C LEU A 168 -13.34 -2.21 12.24
N GLU A 169 -14.32 -1.39 12.63
CA GLU A 169 -15.18 -1.64 13.78
C GLU A 169 -15.96 -2.95 13.64
N ASP A 170 -16.57 -3.20 12.48
CA ASP A 170 -17.27 -4.44 12.17
C ASP A 170 -16.34 -5.66 12.23
N ARG A 171 -15.10 -5.53 11.73
CA ARG A 171 -14.10 -6.58 11.81
C ARG A 171 -13.68 -6.87 13.26
N ILE A 172 -13.46 -5.83 14.06
CA ILE A 172 -13.13 -5.97 15.49
C ILE A 172 -14.27 -6.67 16.22
N LYS A 173 -15.53 -6.29 15.96
CA LYS A 173 -16.71 -6.91 16.55
C LYS A 173 -16.78 -8.41 16.22
N ARG A 174 -16.54 -8.79 14.97
CA ARG A 174 -16.52 -10.19 14.53
C ARG A 174 -15.42 -11.00 15.21
N LEU A 175 -14.19 -10.48 15.23
CA LEU A 175 -13.06 -11.14 15.89
C LEU A 175 -13.31 -11.34 17.39
N ARG A 176 -13.95 -10.37 18.06
CA ARG A 176 -14.36 -10.51 19.46
C ARG A 176 -15.39 -11.62 19.65
N ALA A 177 -16.36 -11.75 18.73
CA ALA A 177 -17.35 -12.82 18.77
C ALA A 177 -16.71 -14.20 18.56
N GLU A 178 -15.83 -14.34 17.56
CA GLU A 178 -15.06 -15.57 17.31
C GLU A 178 -14.20 -15.96 18.51
N LEU A 179 -13.54 -14.99 19.14
CA LEU A 179 -12.75 -15.22 20.35
C LEU A 179 -13.61 -15.71 21.50
N LYS A 180 -14.79 -15.09 21.72
CA LYS A 180 -15.73 -15.51 22.76
C LYS A 180 -16.21 -16.95 22.52
N GLU A 181 -16.62 -17.28 21.30
CA GLU A 181 -17.05 -18.63 20.93
C GLU A 181 -15.91 -19.65 21.13
N ARG A 182 -14.67 -19.27 20.83
CA ARG A 182 -13.50 -20.11 21.08
C ARG A 182 -13.25 -20.34 22.57
N ILE A 183 -13.45 -19.32 23.41
CA ILE A 183 -13.34 -19.43 24.88
C ILE A 183 -14.43 -20.36 25.41
N GLU A 184 -15.68 -20.22 24.95
CA GLU A 184 -16.79 -21.10 25.34
C GLU A 184 -16.55 -22.56 24.92
N ARG A 185 -15.86 -22.79 23.79
CA ARG A 185 -15.46 -24.12 23.32
C ARG A 185 -14.10 -24.59 23.84
N ARG A 186 -13.48 -23.90 24.80
CA ARG A 186 -12.11 -24.17 25.25
C ARG A 186 -11.90 -25.63 25.63
N GLU A 187 -12.73 -26.17 26.53
CA GLU A 187 -12.56 -27.55 27.02
C GLU A 187 -12.66 -28.57 25.87
N LYS A 188 -13.67 -28.44 25.01
CA LYS A 188 -13.80 -29.31 23.83
C LYS A 188 -12.59 -29.25 22.91
N ILE A 189 -12.01 -28.07 22.69
CA ILE A 189 -10.79 -27.91 21.89
C ILE A 189 -9.61 -28.63 22.59
N ILE A 190 -9.49 -28.50 23.91
CA ILE A 190 -8.46 -29.18 24.70
C ILE A 190 -8.65 -30.70 24.58
N ASP A 191 -9.85 -31.22 24.77
CA ASP A 191 -10.14 -32.66 24.69
C ASP A 191 -9.79 -33.24 23.32
N VAL A 192 -10.19 -32.56 22.23
CA VAL A 192 -9.83 -32.97 20.87
C VAL A 192 -8.32 -33.00 20.67
N ARG A 193 -7.59 -32.01 21.22
CA ARG A 193 -6.13 -31.97 21.13
C ARG A 193 -5.49 -33.08 21.96
N VAL A 194 -5.92 -33.28 23.20
CA VAL A 194 -5.43 -34.36 24.06
C VAL A 194 -5.65 -35.72 23.39
N ALA A 195 -6.85 -35.97 22.85
CA ALA A 195 -7.15 -37.20 22.12
C ALA A 195 -6.24 -37.39 20.88
N GLN A 196 -6.02 -36.33 20.09
CA GLN A 196 -5.10 -36.38 18.94
C GLN A 196 -3.66 -36.73 19.34
N TRP A 197 -3.19 -36.25 20.50
CA TRP A 197 -1.85 -36.55 21.00
C TRP A 197 -1.75 -38.00 21.49
N LEU A 198 -2.74 -38.48 22.25
CA LEU A 198 -2.79 -39.87 22.71
C LEU A 198 -2.86 -40.86 21.53
N GLU A 199 -3.61 -40.54 20.47
CA GLU A 199 -3.65 -41.36 19.26
C GLU A 199 -2.28 -41.39 18.54
N GLN A 200 -1.52 -40.30 18.57
CA GLN A 200 -0.20 -40.22 17.96
C GLN A 200 0.87 -41.00 18.74
N GLU A 201 0.82 -41.02 20.07
CA GLU A 201 1.75 -41.82 20.88
C GLU A 201 1.59 -43.33 20.64
N GLY A 202 0.37 -43.78 20.36
CA GLY A 202 0.10 -45.17 19.98
C GLY A 202 0.50 -45.53 18.55
N ARG A 203 0.73 -44.54 17.67
CA ARG A 203 1.23 -44.78 16.33
C ARG A 203 2.74 -45.01 16.42
N PRO A 204 3.29 -46.12 15.89
CA PRO A 204 4.72 -46.27 15.80
C PRO A 204 5.25 -45.05 15.05
N LEU A 205 6.18 -44.31 15.68
CA LEU A 205 6.84 -43.15 15.08
C LEU A 205 7.08 -43.49 13.62
N HIS A 206 6.48 -42.69 12.73
CA HIS A 206 6.71 -42.84 11.30
C HIS A 206 8.23 -42.70 11.16
N ARG A 207 8.94 -43.84 11.10
CA ARG A 207 10.39 -43.84 10.96
C ARG A 207 10.59 -42.97 9.72
N PRO A 208 11.39 -41.90 9.81
CA PRO A 208 11.63 -41.05 8.66
C PRO A 208 11.93 -42.02 7.52
N ARG A 209 11.09 -41.94 6.47
CA ARG A 209 11.21 -42.84 5.32
C ARG A 209 12.69 -42.80 4.98
N PRO A 210 13.42 -43.94 5.03
CA PRO A 210 14.85 -43.91 4.76
C PRO A 210 15.00 -43.14 3.47
N LEU A 211 15.75 -42.03 3.53
CA LEU A 211 16.01 -41.20 2.36
C LEU A 211 16.43 -42.20 1.29
N GLY A 212 15.57 -42.38 0.28
CA GLY A 212 15.88 -43.28 -0.82
C GLY A 212 17.27 -42.90 -1.34
N PRO A 213 18.01 -43.84 -1.94
CA PRO A 213 19.29 -43.52 -2.54
C PRO A 213 19.09 -42.23 -3.34
N GLY A 214 19.87 -41.20 -2.98
CA GLY A 214 19.76 -39.89 -3.61
C GLY A 214 19.83 -40.05 -5.13
N PRO A 215 19.26 -39.10 -5.90
CA PRO A 215 19.34 -39.14 -7.35
C PRO A 215 20.77 -39.46 -7.76
N VAL A 216 20.94 -40.59 -8.44
CA VAL A 216 22.25 -41.04 -8.93
C VAL A 216 22.60 -40.07 -10.05
N ASP A 217 23.70 -39.32 -9.89
CA ASP A 217 24.17 -38.42 -10.94
C ASP A 217 24.48 -39.26 -12.20
N PRO A 218 23.97 -38.85 -13.38
CA PRO A 218 24.29 -39.54 -14.63
C PRO A 218 25.75 -39.29 -15.03
N GLU A 219 26.47 -40.38 -15.35
CA GLU A 219 27.82 -40.35 -15.96
C GLU A 219 27.80 -39.81 -17.40
#